data_AF-N8V830-F1
#
_entry.id   AF-N8V830-F1
#
_cell.length_a   1.000
_cell.length_b   1.000
_cell.length_c   1.000
_cell.angle_alpha   90.00
_cell.angle_beta   90.00
_cell.angle_gamma   90.00
#
_symmetry.space_group_name_H-M   'P 1'
#
loop_
_entity.id
_entity.type
_entity.pdbx_description
1 polymer ?
#
loop_
_entity_poly.entity_id
_entity_poly.type
_entity_poly.pdbx_seq_one_letter_code
_entity_poly.pdbx_strand_id
1 'polypeptide(L)' 'MTVDELKKYYKVNRDSDLARILEKTRGAISKWRSKGIPENTQAILQIRTNGKVKADLSFKSK' A
#
# COMPACT_ATOMS: atom_id res chain seq x y z
N MET A 1 0.14 -7.22 1.12
CA MET A 1 -0.20 -6.27 0.05
C MET A 1 1.03 -5.68 -0.63
N THR A 2 0.94 -5.43 -1.94
CA THR A 2 1.97 -4.81 -2.77
C THR A 2 1.52 -3.48 -3.36
N VAL A 3 2.47 -2.69 -3.90
CA VAL A 3 2.16 -1.43 -4.60
C VAL A 3 1.28 -1.69 -5.83
N ASP A 4 1.49 -2.79 -6.55
CA ASP A 4 0.73 -3.10 -7.76
C ASP A 4 -0.72 -3.52 -7.45
N GLU A 5 -0.96 -4.18 -6.32
CA GLU A 5 -2.33 -4.45 -5.83
C GLU A 5 -3.07 -3.15 -5.50
N LEU A 6 -2.40 -2.18 -4.88
CA LEU A 6 -2.98 -0.85 -4.62
C LEU A 6 -3.29 -0.13 -5.94
N LYS A 7 -2.40 -0.21 -6.93
CA LYS A 7 -2.63 0.37 -8.26
C LYS A 7 -3.86 -0.25 -8.94
N LYS A 8 -3.99 -1.58 -8.87
CA LYS A 8 -5.16 -2.30 -9.38
C LYS A 8 -6.45 -1.88 -8.66
N TYR A 9 -6.40 -1.73 -7.35
CA TYR A 9 -7.53 -1.29 -6.54
C TYR A 9 -8.00 0.13 -6.90
N TYR A 10 -7.06 1.08 -6.95
CA TYR A 10 -7.34 2.49 -7.26
C TYR A 10 -7.46 2.77 -8.77
N LYS A 11 -7.31 1.74 -9.62
CA LYS A 11 -7.36 1.81 -11.09
C LYS A 11 -6.40 2.85 -11.68
N VAL A 12 -5.17 2.88 -11.15
CA VAL A 12 -4.13 3.81 -11.60
C VAL A 12 -2.95 3.08 -12.23
N ASN A 13 -2.39 3.68 -13.29
CA ASN A 13 -1.27 3.07 -14.03
C ASN A 13 0.10 3.54 -13.54
N ARG A 14 0.18 4.72 -12.89
CA ARG A 14 1.44 5.31 -12.44
C ARG A 14 1.51 5.43 -10.93
N ASP A 15 2.72 5.26 -10.41
CA ASP A 15 3.01 5.38 -8.99
C ASP A 15 2.82 6.82 -8.49
N SER A 16 2.98 7.81 -9.37
CA SER A 16 2.67 9.22 -9.09
C SER A 16 1.20 9.46 -8.77
N ASP A 17 0.31 8.74 -9.46
CA ASP A 17 -1.13 8.88 -9.30
C ASP A 17 -1.54 8.22 -7.98
N LEU A 18 -0.98 7.04 -7.71
CA LEU A 18 -1.14 6.36 -6.42
C LEU A 18 -0.63 7.24 -5.26
N ALA A 19 0.53 7.88 -5.41
CA ALA A 19 1.10 8.78 -4.40
C ALA A 19 0.14 9.95 -4.09
N ARG A 20 -0.50 10.52 -5.12
CA ARG A 20 -1.47 11.60 -4.95
C ARG A 20 -2.73 11.14 -4.21
N ILE A 21 -3.27 9.96 -4.54
CA ILE A 21 -4.44 9.38 -3.88
C ILE A 21 -4.17 9.05 -2.41
N LEU A 22 -2.98 8.51 -2.13
CA LEU A 22 -2.58 8.11 -0.79
C LEU A 22 -1.97 9.24 0.05
N GLU A 23 -1.88 10.46 -0.51
CA GLU A 23 -1.24 11.63 0.10
C GLU A 23 0.19 11.33 0.60
N LYS A 24 0.94 10.60 -0.23
CA LYS A 24 2.35 10.25 0.01
C LYS A 24 3.24 10.85 -1.06
N THR A 25 4.53 10.91 -0.76
CA THR A 25 5.53 11.33 -1.74
C THR A 25 5.80 10.20 -2.74
N ARG A 26 6.21 10.55 -3.97
CA ARG A 26 6.63 9.56 -4.99
C ARG A 26 7.79 8.70 -4.48
N GLY A 27 8.72 9.30 -3.74
CA GLY A 27 9.83 8.58 -3.11
C GLY A 27 9.38 7.53 -2.09
N ALA A 28 8.30 7.79 -1.34
CA ALA A 28 7.72 6.80 -0.43
C ALA A 28 7.17 5.58 -1.19
N ILE A 29 6.41 5.80 -2.28
CA ILE A 29 5.88 4.71 -3.11
C ILE A 29 7.04 3.90 -3.76
N SER A 30 8.07 4.59 -4.25
CA SER A 30 9.27 3.93 -4.79
C SER A 30 9.98 3.08 -3.73
N LYS A 31 10.11 3.58 -2.50
CA LYS A 31 10.68 2.82 -1.38
C LYS A 31 9.84 1.59 -1.03
N TRP A 32 8.52 1.67 -1.16
CA TRP A 32 7.64 0.51 -0.92
C TRP A 32 7.80 -0.57 -1.97
N ARG A 33 8.12 -0.23 -3.23
CA ARG A 33 8.43 -1.25 -4.25
C ARG A 33 9.65 -2.08 -3.91
N SER A 34 10.69 -1.46 -3.36
CA SER A 34 11.95 -2.15 -3.05
C SER A 34 12.00 -2.78 -1.66
N LYS A 35 11.31 -2.19 -0.67
CA LYS A 35 11.39 -2.60 0.73
C LYS A 35 10.09 -3.17 1.29
N GLY A 36 9.03 -3.22 0.48
CA GLY A 36 7.68 -3.52 0.95
C GLY A 36 6.99 -2.32 1.60
N ILE A 37 5.67 -2.40 1.69
CA ILE A 37 4.85 -1.38 2.37
C ILE A 37 4.98 -1.62 3.88
N PRO A 38 5.28 -0.60 4.72
CA PRO A 38 5.37 -0.76 6.17
C PRO A 38 4.08 -1.30 6.79
N GLU A 39 4.18 -2.21 7.76
CA GLU A 39 3.04 -2.89 8.40
C GLU A 39 1.95 -1.93 8.88
N ASN A 40 2.33 -0.86 9.60
CA ASN A 40 1.38 0.17 10.04
C ASN A 40 0.63 0.83 8.86
N THR A 41 1.33 1.04 7.74
CA THR A 41 0.70 1.58 6.53
C THR A 41 -0.22 0.55 5.88
N GLN A 42 0.18 -0.73 5.87
CA GLN A 42 -0.68 -1.79 5.37
C GLN A 42 -1.99 -1.89 6.16
N ALA A 43 -1.93 -1.79 7.49
CA ALA A 43 -3.13 -1.79 8.35
C ALA A 43 -4.06 -0.61 8.03
N ILE A 44 -3.51 0.61 7.89
CA ILE A 44 -4.28 1.81 7.52
C ILE A 44 -4.92 1.63 6.14
N LEU A 45 -4.18 1.11 5.16
CA LEU A 45 -4.68 0.88 3.81
C LEU A 45 -5.76 -0.21 3.78
N GLN A 46 -5.64 -1.26 4.59
CA GLN A 46 -6.68 -2.28 4.70
C GLN A 46 -8.00 -1.69 5.22
N ILE A 47 -7.94 -0.82 6.24
CA ILE A 47 -9.12 -0.11 6.76
C ILE A 47 -9.70 0.81 5.67
N ARG A 48 -8.85 1.61 5.02
CA ARG A 48 -9.26 2.54 3.94
C ARG A 48 -9.87 1.84 2.73
N THR A 49 -9.46 0.61 2.44
CA THR A 49 -9.97 -0.20 1.33
C THR A 49 -11.12 -1.11 1.75
N ASN A 50 -11.64 -0.98 2.97
CA ASN A 50 -12.67 -1.83 3.56
C ASN A 50 -12.34 -3.33 3.42
N GLY A 51 -11.08 -3.70 3.65
CA GLY A 51 -10.60 -5.07 3.57
C GLY A 51 -10.37 -5.61 2.15
N LYS A 52 -10.61 -4.82 1.10
CA LYS A 52 -10.41 -5.26 -0.29
C LYS A 52 -8.95 -5.47 -0.66
N VAL A 53 -8.02 -4.78 0.02
CA VAL A 53 -6.59 -5.05 -0.04
C VAL A 53 -6.13 -5.49 1.35
N LYS A 54 -5.59 -6.71 1.48
CA LYS A 54 -5.24 -7.30 2.77
C LYS A 54 -3.79 -6.98 3.15
N ALA A 55 -3.60 -6.50 4.37
CA ALA A 55 -2.28 -6.37 4.95
C ALA A 55 -1.67 -7.76 5.12
N ASP A 56 -0.36 -7.86 4.89
CA ASP A 56 0.43 -9.03 5.25
C ASP A 56 0.68 -8.94 6.75
N LEU A 57 -0.38 -9.19 7.53
CA LEU A 57 -0.24 -9.39 8.96
C LEU A 57 0.43 -10.75 9.13
N SER A 58 1.76 -10.79 9.10
CA SER A 58 2.45 -11.89 9.76
C SER A 58 2.18 -11.70 11.25
N PHE A 59 1.11 -12.32 11.74
CA PHE A 59 0.94 -12.53 13.16
C PHE A 59 2.14 -13.36 13.61
N LYS A 60 3.23 -12.71 14.01
CA LYS A 60 4.21 -13.36 14.87
C LYS A 60 3.51 -13.51 16.22
N SER A 61 2.84 -14.66 16.37
CA SER A 61 2.45 -15.15 17.68
C SER A 61 3.73 -15.16 18.51
N LYS A 62 3.73 -14.40 19.60
CA LYS A 62 4.87 -14.22 20.47
C LYS A 62 4.78 -15.22 21.61
#